data_AF-A0A963H0V7-F1
#
_entry.id   AF-A0A963H0V7-F1
#
_cell.length_a   1.000
_cell.length_b   1.000
_cell.length_c   1.000
_cell.angle_alpha   90.00
_cell.angle_beta   90.00
_cell.angle_gamma   90.00
#
_symmetry.space_group_name_H-M   'P 1'
#
loop_
_entity.id
_entity.type
_entity.pdbx_description
1 polymer ?
#
loop_
_entity_poly.entity_id
_entity_poly.type
_entity_poly.pdbx_seq_one_letter_code
_entity_poly.pdbx_strand_id
1 'polypeptide(L)'
;MALAKAVIVNLDARVPVPIPVLFNPPDYELSKTNQYAELKVPGLSSPVLQYVGGGVQSLSMEFFFDTTDSGIDVRLRTNLLANLAEPDSRTNAPPRLLLLWGSLAFPCVLTSIKQHFEYFNALGMPLRARLTAEFKGNDAIQNSMNIL
;
A
#
# COMPACT_ATOMS: atom_id res chain seq x y z
N MET A 1 -13.17 -23.65 4.46
CA MET A 1 -12.91 -22.37 5.17
C MET A 1 -12.61 -21.31 4.12
N ALA A 2 -13.27 -20.15 4.17
CA ALA A 2 -13.04 -19.06 3.22
C ALA A 2 -11.74 -18.32 3.58
N LEU A 3 -10.93 -17.97 2.58
CA LEU A 3 -9.71 -17.20 2.79
C LEU A 3 -10.06 -15.79 3.29
N ALA A 4 -9.36 -15.31 4.32
CA ALA A 4 -9.48 -13.93 4.76
C ALA A 4 -9.07 -13.00 3.60
N LYS A 5 -9.98 -12.08 3.23
CA LYS A 5 -9.70 -11.13 2.15
C LYS A 5 -8.82 -10.00 2.65
N ALA A 6 -7.90 -9.54 1.82
CA ALA A 6 -7.19 -8.30 2.11
C ALA A 6 -8.16 -7.12 2.04
N VAL A 7 -8.00 -6.17 2.95
CA VAL A 7 -8.87 -5.02 3.10
C VAL A 7 -8.02 -3.78 3.34
N ILE A 8 -8.41 -2.67 2.72
CA ILE A 8 -7.81 -1.37 2.96
C ILE A 8 -8.86 -0.47 3.58
N VAL A 9 -8.50 0.19 4.69
CA VAL A 9 -9.37 1.09 5.42
C VAL A 9 -8.77 2.48 5.41
N ASN A 10 -9.55 3.48 4.97
CA ASN A 10 -9.18 4.89 5.12
C ASN A 10 -9.55 5.34 6.55
N LEU A 11 -8.52 5.66 7.35
CA LEU A 11 -8.65 6.08 8.74
C LEU A 11 -9.06 7.54 8.90
N ASP A 12 -8.92 8.35 7.85
CA ASP A 12 -9.28 9.76 7.85
C ASP A 12 -10.72 10.03 7.37
N ALA A 13 -11.39 8.99 6.87
CA ALA A 13 -12.79 9.05 6.47
C ALA A 13 -13.71 9.20 7.70
N ARG A 14 -14.81 9.98 7.56
CA ARG A 14 -15.82 10.13 8.64
C ARG A 14 -16.39 8.79 9.10
N VAL A 15 -16.60 7.89 8.15
CA VAL A 15 -16.99 6.51 8.40
C VAL A 15 -15.97 5.64 7.68
N PRO A 16 -15.07 4.94 8.40
CA PRO A 16 -14.10 4.05 7.79
C PRO A 16 -14.82 2.87 7.14
N VAL A 17 -14.91 2.87 5.81
CA VAL A 17 -15.50 1.76 5.06
C VAL A 17 -14.36 0.86 4.54
N PRO A 18 -14.34 -0.43 4.95
CA PRO A 18 -13.47 -1.44 4.36
C PRO A 18 -13.58 -1.50 2.84
N ILE A 19 -12.46 -1.33 2.14
CA ILE A 19 -12.36 -1.57 0.69
C ILE A 19 -11.77 -2.98 0.51
N PRO A 20 -12.59 -4.01 0.26
CA PRO A 20 -12.08 -5.35 0.05
C PRO A 20 -11.41 -5.48 -1.32
N VAL A 21 -10.33 -6.24 -1.38
CA VAL A 21 -9.73 -6.62 -2.66
C VAL A 21 -10.66 -7.59 -3.40
N LEU A 22 -10.65 -7.53 -4.73
CA LEU A 22 -11.44 -8.45 -5.56
C LEU A 22 -10.85 -9.86 -5.50
N PHE A 23 -9.52 -9.94 -5.69
CA PHE A 23 -8.71 -11.14 -5.55
C PHE A 23 -7.61 -10.90 -4.52
N ASN A 24 -7.34 -11.90 -3.69
CA ASN A 24 -6.22 -11.82 -2.77
C ASN A 24 -4.92 -11.85 -3.59
N PRO A 25 -3.96 -10.97 -3.28
CA PRO A 25 -2.66 -11.01 -3.94
C PRO A 25 -1.96 -12.35 -3.68
N PRO A 26 -1.13 -12.83 -4.62
CA PRO A 26 -0.36 -14.07 -4.43
C PRO A 26 0.72 -13.92 -3.36
N ASP A 27 1.28 -12.72 -3.22
CA ASP A 27 2.37 -12.39 -2.30
C ASP A 27 2.34 -10.88 -1.92
N TYR A 28 3.16 -10.52 -0.94
CA TYR A 28 3.46 -9.14 -0.58
C TYR A 28 4.92 -9.03 -0.14
N GLU A 29 5.53 -7.87 -0.34
CA GLU A 29 6.92 -7.63 0.03
C GLU A 29 7.03 -6.53 1.10
N LEU A 30 7.71 -6.82 2.21
CA LEU A 30 8.03 -5.85 3.25
C LEU A 30 9.53 -5.53 3.22
N SER A 31 9.89 -4.26 3.09
CA SER A 31 11.28 -3.81 3.12
C SER A 31 11.49 -2.75 4.20
N LYS A 32 12.65 -2.77 4.86
CA LYS A 32 13.05 -1.74 5.83
C LYS A 32 14.56 -1.55 5.77
N THR A 33 14.99 -0.34 5.47
CA THR A 33 16.41 -0.01 5.29
C THR A 33 16.89 0.88 6.43
N ASN A 34 17.85 0.41 7.23
CA ASN A 34 18.45 1.22 8.29
C ASN A 34 19.63 2.03 7.75
N GLN A 35 19.81 3.25 8.26
CA GLN A 35 20.90 4.13 7.86
C GLN A 35 22.07 4.03 8.85
N TYR A 36 23.26 3.81 8.31
CA TYR A 36 24.51 3.78 9.05
C TYR A 36 25.51 4.77 8.44
N ALA A 37 26.23 5.50 9.27
CA ALA A 37 27.37 6.32 8.89
C ALA A 37 28.65 5.51 9.01
N GLU A 38 29.50 5.57 7.99
CA GLU A 38 30.82 4.94 7.99
C GLU A 38 31.90 5.94 8.42
N LEU A 39 32.52 5.69 9.57
CA LEU A 39 33.63 6.49 10.09
C LEU A 39 34.94 5.77 9.77
N LYS A 40 35.69 6.31 8.80
CA LYS A 40 37.02 5.81 8.43
C LYS A 40 38.07 6.43 9.36
N VAL A 41 38.53 5.65 10.33
CA VAL A 41 39.56 6.09 11.28
C VAL A 41 40.93 5.58 10.82
N PRO A 42 41.94 6.45 10.61
CA PRO A 42 43.28 6.03 10.24
C PRO A 42 43.88 5.06 11.25
N GLY A 43 44.48 3.96 10.78
CA GLY A 43 45.06 2.91 11.62
C GLY A 43 44.12 1.74 11.92
N LEU A 44 42.83 1.83 11.55
CA LEU A 44 41.90 0.70 11.55
C LEU A 44 41.80 0.07 10.17
N SER A 45 41.71 -1.26 10.11
CA SER A 45 41.60 -2.03 8.87
C SER A 45 40.20 -2.01 8.25
N SER A 46 39.19 -1.49 8.97
CA SER A 46 37.81 -1.38 8.50
C SER A 46 37.12 -0.17 9.13
N PRO A 47 36.17 0.48 8.43
CA PRO A 47 35.43 1.61 8.96
C PRO A 47 34.56 1.19 10.14
N VAL A 48 34.36 2.12 11.08
CA VAL A 48 33.40 1.96 12.18
C VAL A 48 32.01 2.33 11.67
N LEU A 49 31.03 1.43 11.86
CA LEU A 49 29.64 1.70 11.53
C LEU A 49 28.93 2.36 12.72
N GLN A 50 28.37 3.55 12.51
CA GLN A 50 27.52 4.24 13.47
C GLN A 50 26.07 4.24 13.00
N TYR A 51 25.15 3.80 13.84
CA TYR A 51 23.72 3.90 13.55
C TYR A 51 23.27 5.37 13.54
N VAL A 52 22.63 5.79 12.44
CA VAL A 52 22.16 7.17 12.25
C VAL A 52 20.64 7.25 12.40
N GLY A 53 19.92 6.23 11.94
CA GLY A 53 18.48 6.19 12.03
C GLY A 53 17.86 4.97 11.36
N GLY A 54 16.62 4.67 11.73
CA GLY A 54 15.83 3.60 11.13
C GLY A 54 15.06 4.15 9.95
N GLY A 55 15.15 3.51 8.80
CA GLY A 55 14.24 3.82 7.70
C GLY A 55 12.84 3.33 8.03
N VAL A 56 11.88 3.91 7.33
CA VAL A 56 10.46 3.54 7.41
C VAL A 56 10.25 2.22 6.67
N GLN A 57 9.43 1.33 7.22
CA GLN A 57 9.06 0.09 6.54
C GLN A 57 8.21 0.41 5.31
N SER A 58 8.47 -0.20 4.17
CA SER A 58 7.59 -0.15 3.00
C SER A 58 6.93 -1.51 2.74
N LEU A 59 5.74 -1.47 2.17
CA LEU A 59 4.98 -2.64 1.72
C LEU A 59 4.68 -2.48 0.23
N SER A 60 5.03 -3.47 -0.57
CA SER A 60 4.67 -3.55 -1.99
C SER A 60 3.72 -4.71 -2.22
N MET A 61 2.69 -4.49 -3.04
CA MET A 61 1.74 -5.54 -3.42
C MET A 61 1.05 -5.26 -4.74
N GLU A 62 0.62 -6.34 -5.41
CA GLU A 62 -0.11 -6.27 -6.68
C GLU A 62 -1.57 -6.70 -6.50
N PHE A 63 -2.49 -5.82 -6.87
CA PHE A 63 -3.92 -6.11 -6.89
C PHE A 63 -4.39 -6.43 -8.30
N PHE A 64 -5.12 -7.52 -8.43
CA PHE A 64 -5.73 -7.94 -9.69
C PHE A 64 -7.23 -7.66 -9.69
N PHE A 65 -7.73 -7.12 -10.80
CA PHE A 65 -9.14 -6.85 -11.01
C PHE A 65 -9.60 -7.42 -12.35
N ASP A 66 -10.74 -8.11 -12.35
CA ASP A 66 -11.34 -8.70 -13.54
C ASP A 66 -12.87 -8.49 -13.48
N THR A 67 -13.41 -7.85 -14.51
CA THR A 67 -14.84 -7.60 -14.69
C THR A 67 -15.36 -8.22 -16.00
N THR A 68 -14.61 -9.14 -16.61
CA THR A 68 -14.95 -9.80 -17.89
C THR A 68 -16.32 -10.47 -17.86
N ASP A 69 -16.67 -11.13 -16.76
CA ASP A 69 -17.96 -11.79 -16.56
C ASP A 69 -19.14 -10.80 -16.62
N SER A 70 -18.95 -9.59 -16.08
CA SER A 70 -19.99 -8.56 -16.04
C SER A 70 -20.02 -7.63 -17.25
N GLY A 71 -18.93 -7.55 -18.02
CA GLY A 71 -18.75 -6.56 -19.10
C GLY A 71 -18.66 -5.10 -18.64
N ILE A 72 -18.62 -4.85 -17.33
CA ILE A 72 -18.54 -3.51 -16.74
C ILE A 72 -17.09 -3.02 -16.78
N ASP A 73 -16.90 -1.70 -16.96
CA ASP A 73 -15.58 -1.08 -16.90
C ASP A 73 -14.89 -1.33 -15.55
N VAL A 74 -13.71 -1.96 -15.60
CA VAL A 74 -12.91 -2.31 -14.42
C VAL A 74 -12.47 -1.07 -13.63
N ARG A 75 -12.40 0.10 -14.28
CA ARG A 75 -11.99 1.36 -13.66
C ARG A 75 -12.89 1.75 -12.50
N LEU A 76 -14.17 1.39 -12.54
CA LEU A 76 -15.10 1.64 -11.43
C LEU A 76 -14.65 0.97 -10.12
N ARG A 77 -13.91 -0.15 -10.22
CA ARG A 77 -13.33 -0.84 -9.05
C ARG A 77 -11.94 -0.33 -8.73
N THR A 78 -11.08 -0.12 -9.74
CA THR A 78 -9.70 0.31 -9.50
C THR A 78 -9.61 1.74 -8.97
N ASN A 79 -10.56 2.61 -9.35
CA ASN A 79 -10.56 4.01 -8.91
C ASN A 79 -10.76 4.15 -7.41
N LEU A 80 -11.40 3.18 -6.74
CA LEU A 80 -11.51 3.17 -5.28
C LEU A 80 -10.15 3.14 -4.60
N LEU A 81 -9.17 2.44 -5.20
CA LEU A 81 -7.81 2.37 -4.70
C LEU A 81 -6.95 3.54 -5.20
N ALA A 82 -7.08 3.87 -6.50
CA ALA A 82 -6.33 4.98 -7.10
C ALA A 82 -6.62 6.31 -6.41
N ASN A 83 -7.88 6.57 -6.05
CA ASN A 83 -8.27 7.81 -5.37
C ASN A 83 -7.68 7.94 -3.95
N LEU A 84 -7.15 6.86 -3.35
CA LEU A 84 -6.45 6.95 -2.05
C LEU A 84 -5.05 7.55 -2.18
N ALA A 85 -4.52 7.68 -3.41
CA ALA A 85 -3.25 8.38 -3.64
C ALA A 85 -3.43 9.89 -3.74
N GLU A 86 -4.66 10.34 -3.99
CA GLU A 86 -4.99 11.75 -4.11
C GLU A 86 -5.03 12.43 -2.72
N PRO A 87 -4.66 13.71 -2.63
CA PRO A 87 -4.74 14.44 -1.37
C PRO A 87 -6.20 14.60 -0.92
N ASP A 88 -6.47 14.29 0.34
CA ASP A 88 -7.77 14.55 0.93
C ASP A 88 -7.98 16.06 1.12
N SER A 89 -9.18 16.54 0.79
CA SER A 89 -9.53 17.98 0.83
C SER A 89 -9.38 18.64 2.21
N ARG A 90 -9.43 17.86 3.30
CA ARG A 90 -9.34 18.37 4.67
C ARG A 90 -7.90 18.42 5.17
N THR A 91 -7.09 17.41 4.82
CA THR A 91 -5.70 17.30 5.29
C THR A 91 -4.68 17.84 4.28
N ASN A 92 -5.08 18.05 3.02
CA ASN A 92 -4.20 18.36 1.88
C ASN A 92 -3.05 17.35 1.72
N ALA A 93 -3.27 16.11 2.15
CA ALA A 93 -2.31 15.03 2.09
C ALA A 93 -3.04 13.72 1.79
N PRO A 94 -2.36 12.72 1.20
CA PRO A 94 -2.95 11.39 1.04
C PRO A 94 -3.45 10.85 2.40
N PRO A 95 -4.60 10.17 2.43
CA PRO A 95 -5.18 9.66 3.65
C PRO A 95 -4.27 8.64 4.34
N ARG A 96 -4.41 8.59 5.66
CA ARG A 96 -3.87 7.53 6.51
C ARG A 96 -4.67 6.26 6.29
N LEU A 97 -3.99 5.17 5.98
CA LEU A 97 -4.58 3.88 5.65
C LEU A 97 -4.21 2.83 6.69
N LEU A 98 -5.07 1.83 6.82
CA LEU A 98 -4.76 0.57 7.48
C LEU A 98 -4.99 -0.56 6.50
N LEU A 99 -3.92 -1.29 6.19
CA LEU A 99 -4.01 -2.50 5.39
C LEU A 99 -4.09 -3.73 6.29
N LEU A 100 -5.13 -4.52 6.09
CA LEU A 100 -5.42 -5.73 6.86
C LEU A 100 -5.43 -6.94 5.94
N TRP A 101 -4.65 -7.98 6.26
CA TRP A 101 -4.72 -9.25 5.56
C TRP A 101 -4.30 -10.43 6.45
N GLY A 102 -5.27 -11.22 6.90
CA GLY A 102 -5.01 -12.28 7.88
C GLY A 102 -4.52 -11.69 9.20
N SER A 103 -3.29 -12.03 9.61
CA SER A 103 -2.63 -11.46 10.79
C SER A 103 -1.83 -10.19 10.49
N LEU A 104 -1.69 -9.79 9.22
CA LEU A 104 -1.03 -8.56 8.83
C LEU A 104 -1.93 -7.37 9.16
N ALA A 105 -1.44 -6.45 9.99
CA ALA A 105 -1.99 -5.12 10.18
C ALA A 105 -0.88 -4.10 9.91
N PHE A 106 -1.02 -3.33 8.84
CA PHE A 106 0.00 -2.41 8.37
C PHE A 106 -0.56 -0.98 8.29
N PRO A 107 -0.33 -0.15 9.32
CA PRO A 107 -0.70 1.26 9.31
C PRO A 107 0.23 2.03 8.37
N CYS A 108 -0.32 2.67 7.35
CA CYS A 108 0.48 3.18 6.24
C CYS A 108 -0.13 4.39 5.54
N VAL A 109 0.61 4.91 4.56
CA VAL A 109 0.13 5.84 3.54
C VAL A 109 0.47 5.26 2.17
N LEU A 110 -0.39 5.47 1.18
CA LEU A 110 -0.14 5.08 -0.19
C LEU A 110 0.85 6.07 -0.82
N THR A 111 2.03 5.59 -1.24
CA THR A 111 3.08 6.44 -1.80
C THR A 111 3.15 6.39 -3.32
N SER A 112 2.77 5.26 -3.90
CA SER A 112 2.76 5.08 -5.35
C SER A 112 1.70 4.06 -5.73
N ILE A 113 1.03 4.30 -6.86
CA ILE A 113 0.13 3.34 -7.47
C ILE A 113 0.31 3.37 -8.98
N LYS A 114 0.53 2.19 -9.56
CA LYS A 114 0.67 2.00 -11.01
C LYS A 114 -0.49 1.15 -11.51
N GLN A 115 -1.24 1.69 -12.46
CA GLN A 115 -2.40 1.01 -13.05
C GLN A 115 -2.04 0.50 -14.45
N HIS A 116 -2.13 -0.81 -14.66
CA HIS A 116 -1.98 -1.45 -15.96
C HIS A 116 -3.32 -2.05 -16.38
N PHE A 117 -3.95 -1.45 -17.40
CA PHE A 117 -5.23 -1.93 -17.95
C PHE A 117 -4.99 -2.85 -19.14
N GLU A 118 -5.68 -3.98 -19.14
CA GLU A 118 -5.60 -4.99 -20.20
C GLU A 118 -6.98 -5.56 -20.51
N TYR A 119 -7.08 -6.30 -21.61
CA TYR A 119 -8.30 -6.95 -22.07
C TYR A 119 -9.49 -5.97 -22.22
N PHE A 120 -9.65 -5.46 -23.44
CA PHE A 120 -10.64 -4.44 -23.77
C PHE A 120 -11.83 -5.06 -24.52
N ASN A 121 -13.03 -4.52 -24.29
CA ASN A 121 -14.19 -4.89 -25.09
C ASN A 121 -14.17 -4.19 -26.46
N ALA A 122 -15.17 -4.50 -27.31
CA ALA A 122 -15.29 -3.91 -28.65
C ALA A 122 -15.44 -2.37 -28.66
N LEU A 123 -15.85 -1.77 -27.54
CA LEU A 123 -15.96 -0.32 -27.37
C LEU A 123 -14.68 0.31 -26.78
N GLY A 124 -13.62 -0.47 -26.57
CA GLY A 124 -12.36 -0.01 -25.98
C GLY A 124 -12.40 0.19 -24.47
N MET A 125 -13.42 -0.31 -23.76
CA MET A 125 -13.46 -0.25 -22.30
C MET A 125 -12.60 -1.36 -21.69
N PRO A 126 -11.74 -1.05 -20.70
CA PRO A 126 -10.92 -2.06 -20.04
C PRO A 126 -11.77 -2.93 -19.12
N LEU A 127 -11.59 -4.25 -19.21
CA LEU A 127 -12.28 -5.24 -18.38
C LEU A 127 -11.34 -5.92 -17.38
N ARG A 128 -10.02 -5.70 -17.48
CA ARG A 128 -9.04 -6.25 -16.54
C ARG A 128 -7.96 -5.23 -16.20
N ALA A 129 -7.46 -5.29 -14.97
CA ALA A 129 -6.40 -4.41 -14.51
C ALA A 129 -5.48 -5.07 -13.48
N ARG A 130 -4.20 -4.71 -13.53
CA ARG A 130 -3.21 -4.95 -12.48
C ARG A 130 -2.80 -3.63 -11.86
N LEU A 131 -2.88 -3.54 -10.54
CA LEU A 131 -2.55 -2.36 -9.75
C LEU A 131 -1.36 -2.70 -8.86
N THR A 132 -0.19 -2.15 -9.14
CA THR A 132 0.98 -2.26 -8.24
C THR A 132 0.94 -1.07 -7.30
N ALA A 133 0.83 -1.33 -6.00
CA ALA A 133 0.76 -0.30 -4.97
C ALA A 133 1.95 -0.40 -4.02
N GLU A 134 2.57 0.74 -3.74
CA GLU A 134 3.62 0.87 -2.74
C GLU A 134 3.11 1.71 -1.59
N PHE A 135 3.27 1.20 -0.38
CA PHE A 135 2.89 1.85 0.86
C PHE A 135 4.13 2.12 1.70
N LYS A 136 4.16 3.26 2.38
CA LYS A 136 5.09 3.49 3.49
C LYS A 136 4.35 3.34 4.81
N GLY A 137 4.94 2.57 5.71
CA GLY A 137 4.52 2.46 7.09
C GLY A 137 4.53 3.82 7.76
N ASN A 138 3.69 4.00 8.76
CA ASN A 138 3.64 5.23 9.51
C ASN A 138 3.57 4.91 11.01
N ASP A 139 4.73 5.02 11.66
CA ASP A 139 4.92 4.71 13.07
C ASP A 139 4.00 5.57 13.97
N ALA A 140 3.65 6.79 13.53
CA ALA A 140 2.71 7.64 14.25
C ALA A 140 1.26 7.09 14.24
N ILE A 141 0.85 6.41 13.16
CA ILE A 141 -0.47 5.75 13.10
C ILE A 141 -0.47 4.53 14.02
N GLN A 142 0.62 3.75 14.02
CA GLN A 142 0.76 2.58 14.88
C GLN A 142 0.63 2.95 16.37
N ASN A 143 1.27 4.05 16.79
CA ASN A 143 1.14 4.54 18.17
C ASN A 143 -0.29 4.97 18.54
N SER A 144 -1.07 5.51 17.58
CA SER A 144 -2.47 5.87 17.84
C SER A 144 -3.39 4.65 17.96
N MET A 145 -3.03 3.50 17.40
CA MET A 145 -3.79 2.25 17.50
C MET A 145 -3.50 1.46 18.78
N ASN A 146 -2.33 1.66 19.40
CA ASN A 146 -1.96 0.99 20.67
C ASN A 146 -2.51 1.67 21.94
N ILE A 147 -3.28 2.77 21.80
CA ILE A 147 -3.87 3.52 22.92
C ILE A 147 -5.38 3.20 23.09
N LEU A 148 -5.88 2.20 22.36
CA LEU A 148 -7.21 1.60 22.54
C LEU A 148 -7.07 0.16 23.02
#